data_AF-A0A9P5SBD0-F1
#
_entry.id   AF-A0A9P5SBD0-F1
#
_cell.length_a   1.000
_cell.length_b   1.000
_cell.length_c   1.000
_cell.angle_alpha   90.00
_cell.angle_beta   90.00
_cell.angle_gamma   90.00
#
_symmetry.space_group_name_H-M   'P 1'
#
loop_
_entity.id
_entity.type
_entity.pdbx_description
1 polymer ?
#
loop_
_entity_poly.entity_id
_entity_poly.type
_entity_poly.pdbx_seq_one_letter_code
_entity_poly.pdbx_strand_id
1 'polypeptide(L)'
;VKSAADGGLLISTRTDIPQFHYSFVNRHGAIYVSTTQKAPQIWSVSSVGGGQFDIKLPYEDKVFTSEEDSFPQVTLQAAEGLPNQKWNFIRVDRDNNYHRGSINRFCRQ
;
A
#
# COMPACT_ATOMS: atom_id res chain seq x y z
N VAL A 1 7.43 -0.83 3.72
CA VAL A 1 6.46 -0.86 4.85
C VAL A 1 7.26 -0.98 6.14
N LYS A 2 6.94 -0.21 7.17
CA LYS A 2 7.59 -0.25 8.50
C LYS A 2 6.53 -0.35 9.59
N SER A 3 6.82 -1.01 10.71
CA SER A 3 5.90 -1.03 11.85
C SER A 3 5.78 0.35 12.50
N ALA A 4 4.55 0.72 12.87
CA ALA A 4 4.23 1.88 13.70
C ALA A 4 4.20 1.47 15.19
N ALA A 5 4.25 2.46 16.08
CA ALA A 5 4.33 2.26 17.52
C ALA A 5 3.08 1.60 18.15
N ASP A 6 1.96 1.57 17.42
CA ASP A 6 0.65 1.07 17.84
C ASP A 6 0.26 -0.28 17.20
N GLY A 7 1.21 -0.96 16.55
CA GLY A 7 0.93 -2.20 15.81
C GLY A 7 0.35 -1.97 14.41
N GLY A 8 0.15 -0.71 14.00
CA GLY A 8 -0.11 -0.36 12.60
C GLY A 8 1.15 -0.47 11.73
N LEU A 9 0.96 -0.32 10.42
CA LEU A 9 2.04 -0.24 9.44
C LEU A 9 2.05 1.14 8.77
N LEU A 10 3.26 1.70 8.63
CA LEU A 10 3.56 2.82 7.76
C LEU A 10 3.93 2.30 6.37
N ILE A 11 3.10 2.63 5.39
CA ILE A 11 3.33 2.33 3.99
C ILE A 11 3.87 3.62 3.33
N SER A 12 5.04 3.52 2.69
CA SER A 12 5.70 4.65 2.03
C SER A 12 6.19 4.20 0.65
N THR A 13 6.07 5.07 -0.35
CA THR A 13 6.43 4.74 -1.74
C THR A 13 7.91 4.94 -2.04
N ARG A 14 8.58 5.88 -1.33
CA ARG A 14 9.99 6.23 -1.57
C ARG A 14 10.60 6.90 -0.33
N THR A 15 11.75 6.40 0.14
CA THR A 15 12.44 6.89 1.36
C THR A 15 13.88 7.34 1.11
N ASP A 16 14.34 7.35 -0.14
CA ASP A 16 15.71 7.70 -0.53
C ASP A 16 15.93 9.21 -0.70
N ILE A 17 14.86 10.01 -0.67
CA ILE A 17 14.94 11.47 -0.65
C ILE A 17 14.41 11.94 0.71
N PRO A 18 15.28 12.32 1.65
CA PRO A 18 14.90 12.70 3.03
C PRO A 18 13.88 13.84 3.11
N GLN A 19 13.73 14.61 2.04
CA GLN A 19 12.87 15.79 1.96
C GLN A 19 11.42 15.45 1.57
N PHE A 20 11.16 14.24 1.05
CA PHE A 20 9.84 13.82 0.62
C PHE A 20 9.37 12.60 1.41
N HIS A 21 8.59 12.84 2.46
CA HIS A 21 7.87 11.79 3.16
C HIS A 21 6.58 11.47 2.40
N TYR A 22 6.68 10.58 1.41
CA TYR A 22 5.50 10.10 0.70
C TYR A 22 4.68 9.17 1.60
N SER A 23 3.45 9.59 1.92
CA SER A 23 2.53 8.84 2.77
C SER A 23 1.24 8.54 2.01
N PHE A 24 0.72 7.32 2.14
CA PHE A 24 -0.62 6.99 1.67
C PHE A 24 -1.66 7.64 2.57
N VAL A 25 -2.61 8.34 1.97
CA VAL A 25 -3.64 9.10 2.68
C VAL A 25 -5.01 8.84 2.08
N ASN A 26 -6.04 8.75 2.92
CA ASN A 26 -7.41 8.75 2.42
C ASN A 26 -7.86 10.19 2.13
N ARG A 27 -8.41 10.41 0.94
CA ARG A 27 -9.20 11.60 0.61
C ARG A 27 -10.49 11.17 -0.08
N HIS A 28 -11.62 11.44 0.55
CA HIS A 28 -12.96 11.17 0.00
C HIS A 28 -13.15 9.70 -0.44
N GLY A 29 -12.59 8.75 0.30
CA GLY A 29 -12.70 7.32 -0.05
C GLY A 29 -11.69 6.83 -1.09
N ALA A 30 -10.88 7.72 -1.66
CA ALA A 30 -9.78 7.37 -2.55
C ALA A 30 -8.43 7.42 -1.81
N ILE A 31 -7.50 6.55 -2.21
CA ILE A 31 -6.14 6.52 -1.66
C ILE A 31 -5.20 7.32 -2.55
N TYR A 32 -4.54 8.32 -1.96
CA TYR A 32 -3.57 9.17 -2.63
C TYR A 32 -2.20 9.06 -1.97
N VAL A 33 -1.16 9.42 -2.71
CA VAL A 33 0.17 9.64 -2.16
C VAL A 33 0.34 11.13 -1.89
N SER A 34 0.57 11.49 -0.64
CA SER A 34 0.82 12.87 -0.22
C SER A 34 2.31 13.11 0.05
N THR A 35 2.83 14.25 -0.42
CA THR A 35 4.19 14.75 -0.18
C THR A 35 4.28 15.84 0.88
N THR A 36 3.14 16.43 1.25
CA THR A 36 3.07 17.63 2.10
C THR A 36 2.53 17.32 3.50
N GLN A 37 2.07 16.10 3.73
CA GLN A 37 1.49 15.71 5.01
C GLN A 37 2.59 15.46 6.04
N LYS A 38 2.61 16.29 7.08
CA LYS A 38 3.62 16.25 8.14
C LYS A 38 3.54 15.00 9.02
N ALA A 39 2.35 14.41 9.16
CA ALA A 39 2.13 13.18 9.91
C ALA A 39 1.61 12.08 8.96
N PRO A 40 2.27 10.92 8.88
CA PRO A 40 1.80 9.83 8.04
C PRO A 40 0.49 9.25 8.61
N GLN A 41 -0.45 8.94 7.73
CA GLN A 41 -1.65 8.22 8.12
C GLN A 41 -1.26 6.77 8.45
N ILE A 42 -1.71 6.29 9.60
CA ILE A 42 -1.43 4.93 10.08
C ILE A 42 -2.46 3.99 9.46
N TRP A 43 -2.00 2.83 9.00
CA TRP A 43 -2.82 1.79 8.39
C TRP A 43 -2.73 0.51 9.23
N SER A 44 -3.84 -0.17 9.43
CA SER A 44 -3.87 -1.52 9.99
C SER A 44 -3.75 -2.54 8.87
N VAL A 45 -2.94 -3.58 9.08
CA VAL A 45 -2.73 -4.66 8.11
C VAL A 45 -2.90 -5.98 8.84
N SER A 46 -3.84 -6.79 8.36
CA SER A 46 -4.17 -8.08 8.98
C SER A 46 -3.99 -9.20 7.96
N SER A 47 -3.50 -10.35 8.41
CA SER A 47 -3.43 -11.55 7.55
C SER A 47 -4.84 -12.08 7.30
N VAL A 48 -5.16 -12.36 6.04
CA VAL A 48 -6.40 -13.02 5.63
C VAL A 48 -6.18 -14.48 5.23
N GLY A 49 -5.01 -15.03 5.54
CA GLY A 49 -4.59 -16.40 5.19
C GLY A 49 -3.88 -16.48 3.83
N GLY A 50 -3.18 -17.60 3.57
CA GLY A 50 -2.51 -17.84 2.28
C GLY A 50 -1.39 -16.86 1.93
N GLY A 51 -0.86 -16.12 2.91
CA GLY A 51 0.14 -15.06 2.67
C GLY A 51 -0.44 -13.74 2.15
N GLN A 52 -1.78 -13.61 2.12
CA GLN A 52 -2.49 -12.41 1.73
C GLN A 52 -2.85 -11.55 2.93
N PHE A 53 -3.04 -10.26 2.70
CA PHE A 53 -3.34 -9.27 3.73
C PHE A 53 -4.47 -8.34 3.32
N ASP A 54 -5.26 -7.89 4.30
CA ASP A 54 -6.09 -6.70 4.16
C ASP A 54 -5.32 -5.46 4.62
N ILE A 55 -5.74 -4.28 4.16
CA ILE A 55 -5.18 -2.99 4.57
C ILE A 55 -6.35 -2.06 4.82
N LYS A 56 -6.46 -1.50 6.03
CA LYS A 56 -7.58 -0.64 6.43
C LYS A 56 -7.16 0.51 7.32
N LEU A 57 -8.05 1.48 7.51
CA LEU A 57 -7.86 2.47 8.56
C LEU A 57 -8.08 1.85 9.94
N PRO A 58 -7.29 2.24 10.96
CA PRO A 58 -7.62 1.94 12.34
C PRO A 58 -9.06 2.39 12.62
N TYR A 59 -9.88 1.49 13.17
CA TYR A 59 -11.27 1.73 13.58
C TYR A 59 -12.30 1.91 12.45
N GLU A 60 -11.94 1.72 11.18
CA GLU A 60 -12.91 1.64 10.08
C GLU A 60 -13.02 0.23 9.53
N ASP A 61 -14.23 -0.19 9.16
CA ASP A 61 -14.47 -1.47 8.47
C ASP A 61 -14.37 -1.33 6.94
N LYS A 62 -13.41 -0.52 6.49
CA LYS A 62 -13.14 -0.25 5.08
C LYS A 62 -11.72 -0.62 4.71
N VAL A 63 -11.57 -1.35 3.62
CA VAL A 63 -10.30 -1.92 3.16
C VAL A 63 -9.88 -1.36 1.81
N PHE A 64 -8.57 -1.40 1.56
CA PHE A 64 -7.97 -1.10 0.26
C PHE A 64 -8.58 -2.03 -0.78
N THR A 65 -9.22 -1.43 -1.77
CA THR A 65 -9.87 -2.14 -2.88
C THR A 65 -9.26 -1.63 -4.17
N SER A 66 -8.77 -2.55 -5.00
CA SER A 66 -8.31 -2.22 -6.35
C SER A 66 -9.51 -2.23 -7.30
N GLU A 67 -9.67 -1.16 -8.07
CA GLU A 67 -10.65 -1.12 -9.16
C GLU A 67 -9.99 -1.61 -10.45
N GLU A 68 -10.68 -2.50 -11.18
CA GLU A 68 -10.23 -2.98 -12.49
C GLU A 68 -10.74 -2.04 -13.57
N ASP A 69 -10.06 -0.91 -13.74
CA ASP A 69 -10.31 0.03 -14.83
C ASP A 69 -9.02 0.28 -15.65
N SER A 70 -9.11 1.17 -16.65
CA SER A 70 -7.98 1.56 -17.49
C SER A 70 -6.93 2.41 -16.77
N PHE A 71 -7.22 2.89 -15.56
CA PHE A 71 -6.34 3.71 -14.71
C PHE A 71 -6.48 3.28 -13.24
N PRO A 72 -6.06 2.04 -12.90
CA PRO A 72 -6.48 1.37 -11.68
C PRO A 72 -6.15 2.21 -10.45
N GLN A 73 -7.21 2.69 -9.79
CA GLN A 73 -7.13 3.46 -8.56
C GLN A 73 -7.46 2.58 -7.36
N VAL A 74 -6.75 2.80 -6.25
CA VAL A 74 -7.06 2.15 -4.97
C VAL A 74 -8.06 3.02 -4.21
N THR A 75 -9.18 2.43 -3.80
CA THR A 75 -10.24 3.07 -3.01
C THR A 75 -10.42 2.37 -1.67
N LEU A 76 -11.19 2.97 -0.77
CA LEU A 76 -11.68 2.36 0.46
C LEU A 76 -13.14 1.95 0.28
N GLN A 77 -13.38 0.64 0.32
CA GLN A 77 -14.72 0.05 0.25
C GLN A 77 -14.96 -0.84 1.47
N ALA A 78 -16.22 -1.22 1.71
CA ALA A 78 -16.55 -2.12 2.82
C ALA A 78 -15.78 -3.45 2.73
N ALA A 79 -15.39 -4.00 3.87
CA ALA A 79 -14.68 -5.28 3.92
C ALA A 79 -15.61 -6.44 3.55
N GLU A 80 -15.60 -6.85 2.29
CA GLU A 80 -16.42 -7.95 1.77
C GLU A 80 -15.62 -9.24 1.51
N GLY A 81 -14.30 -9.19 1.75
CA GLY A 81 -13.40 -10.34 1.56
C GLY A 81 -13.18 -10.69 0.09
N LEU A 82 -13.44 -9.73 -0.81
CA LEU A 82 -13.32 -9.92 -2.26
C LEU A 82 -11.85 -10.09 -2.69
N PRO A 83 -11.58 -10.76 -3.82
CA PRO A 83 -10.21 -10.96 -4.30
C PRO A 83 -9.43 -9.66 -4.50
N ASN A 84 -10.08 -8.60 -4.99
CA ASN A 84 -9.48 -7.27 -5.20
C ASN A 84 -9.28 -6.45 -3.91
N GLN A 85 -9.61 -7.04 -2.75
CA GLN A 85 -9.36 -6.48 -1.42
C GLN A 85 -8.18 -7.17 -0.71
N LYS A 86 -7.58 -8.18 -1.35
CA LYS A 86 -6.50 -9.00 -0.77
C LYS A 86 -5.17 -8.66 -1.44
N TRP A 87 -4.20 -8.30 -0.62
CA TRP A 87 -2.91 -7.78 -1.08
C TRP A 87 -1.77 -8.74 -0.73
N ASN A 88 -0.81 -8.85 -1.64
CA ASN A 88 0.45 -9.56 -1.40
C ASN A 88 1.57 -8.54 -1.24
N PHE A 89 2.35 -8.63 -0.16
CA PHE A 89 3.57 -7.85 -0.02
C PHE A 89 4.75 -8.61 -0.61
N ILE A 90 5.20 -8.18 -1.79
CA ILE A 90 6.39 -8.73 -2.43
C ILE A 90 7.60 -7.92 -1.97
N ARG A 91 8.57 -8.59 -1.34
CA ARG A 91 9.84 -7.97 -0.98
C ARG A 91 10.65 -7.71 -2.25
N VAL A 92 11.05 -6.45 -2.45
CA VAL A 92 11.97 -6.06 -3.53
C VAL A 92 13.32 -5.75 -2.91
N ASP A 93 14.31 -6.62 -3.12
CA ASP A 93 15.68 -6.37 -2.67
C ASP A 93 16.34 -5.35 -3.60
N ARG A 94 16.53 -4.14 -3.09
CA ARG A 94 17.00 -2.97 -3.84
C ARG A 94 18.43 -3.13 -4.36
N ASP A 95 19.28 -3.87 -3.63
CA ASP A 95 20.72 -3.96 -3.91
C ASP A 95 21.05 -4.87 -5.11
N ASN A 96 20.15 -5.79 -5.48
CA ASN A 96 20.40 -6.73 -6.58
C ASN A 96 19.95 -6.19 -7.96
N ASN A 97 19.10 -5.14 -7.98
CA ASN A 97 18.51 -4.60 -9.20
C ASN A 97 19.28 -3.41 -9.79
N TYR A 98 20.28 -2.85 -9.08
CA TYR A 98 21.03 -1.69 -9.56
C TYR A 98 22.15 -2.05 -10.55
N HIS A 99 22.64 -3.30 -10.55
CA HIS A 99 23.78 -3.73 -11.39
C HIS A 99 23.40 -4.55 -12.62
N ARG A 100 22.13 -4.93 -12.79
CA ARG A 100 21.65 -5.56 -14.02
C ARG A 100 20.53 -4.70 -14.57
N GLY A 101 20.75 -4.11 -15.74
CA GLY A 101 19.77 -3.31 -16.48
C GLY A 101 18.54 -4.12 -16.91
N SER A 102 17.73 -4.56 -15.95
CA SER A 102 16.50 -5.30 -16.18
C SER A 102 15.31 -4.36 -16.14
N ILE A 103 15.03 -3.84 -17.34
CA ILE A 103 13.72 -3.53 -17.92
C ILE A 103 12.56 -4.07 -17.07
N ASN A 104 11.68 -3.15 -16.65
CA ASN A 104 10.39 -3.42 -16.03
C ASN A 104 9.63 -4.51 -16.81
N ARG A 105 9.53 -5.72 -16.24
CA ARG A 105 8.53 -6.71 -16.66
C ARG A 105 7.38 -6.67 -15.67
N PHE A 106 6.32 -5.96 -16.05
CA PHE A 106 4.99 -6.22 -15.51
C PHE A 106 4.63 -7.66 -15.93
N CYS A 107 4.67 -8.59 -14.99
CA CYS A 107 4.09 -9.92 -15.20
C CYS A 107 2.57 -9.80 -15.01
N ARG A 108 1.85 -9.82 -16.13
CA ARG A 108 0.43 -10.17 -16.20
C ARG A 108 0.37 -11.71 -16.10
N GLN A 109 -0.40 -12.25 -15.16
CA GLN A 109 -0.79 -13.67 -15.21
C GLN A 109 -1.85 -13.85 -16.30
#